data_AF-W4UM92-F1
#
_entry.id   AF-W4UM92-F1
#
_cell.length_a   1.000
_cell.length_b   1.000
_cell.length_c   1.000
_cell.angle_alpha   90.00
_cell.angle_beta   90.00
_cell.angle_gamma   90.00
#
_symmetry.space_group_name_H-M   'P 1'
#
loop_
_entity.id
_entity.type
_entity.pdbx_description
1 polymer ?
#
loop_
_entity_poly.entity_id
_entity_poly.type
_entity_poly.pdbx_seq_one_letter_code
_entity_poly.pdbx_strand_id
1 'polypeptide(L)'
;MNYYGMANGLPLDDPNSGFDKEHPFKDRDPRFYHDIVFDGFKYVNAAMGATDEYLRYCSLYTGGVMRATANASRTGYFIQKLVPHTANKYDGAYNWSGNLHTYLPYMRLADIYLMYAEACAAVGGAAGKATNFGKTAEGAINTLRNRVGAGHVSASYTGDNRKFIDEVRRERAVELSFEGFRFNDLQRWLLLTEYPYNVKTSQEFDRVENEDFYKSNDPKDARIANFTEKQIVKRLLGVKHYWFPLLESDVYLYVEFPQNPGW
;
A
#
# COMPACT_ATOMS: atom_id res chain seq x y z
N MET A 1 -3.79 2.18 1.43
CA MET A 1 -4.49 1.02 2.01
C MET A 1 -5.64 0.54 1.13
N ASN A 2 -6.44 1.43 0.56
CA ASN A 2 -7.59 1.03 -0.28
C ASN A 2 -7.24 0.30 -1.58
N TYR A 3 -5.99 0.40 -2.05
CA TYR A 3 -5.53 -0.36 -3.23
C TYR A 3 -5.43 -1.87 -2.98
N TYR A 4 -5.20 -2.29 -1.72
CA TYR A 4 -5.36 -3.69 -1.34
C TYR A 4 -6.85 -3.99 -1.43
N GLY A 5 -7.24 -4.83 -2.39
CA GLY A 5 -8.65 -5.17 -2.61
C GLY A 5 -9.16 -6.17 -1.57
N MET A 6 -10.17 -6.91 -1.99
CA MET A 6 -10.69 -8.09 -1.30
C MET A 6 -9.93 -9.35 -1.77
N ALA A 7 -10.00 -10.43 -1.00
CA ALA A 7 -9.31 -11.69 -1.26
C ALA A 7 -9.73 -12.32 -2.60
N ASN A 8 -10.95 -12.04 -3.06
CA ASN A 8 -11.46 -12.43 -4.38
C ASN A 8 -10.82 -11.67 -5.55
N GLY A 9 -9.88 -10.75 -5.31
CA GLY A 9 -9.14 -10.01 -6.32
C GLY A 9 -9.79 -8.70 -6.76
N LEU A 10 -10.98 -8.38 -6.28
CA LEU A 10 -11.72 -7.18 -6.64
C LEU A 10 -11.30 -5.95 -5.81
N PRO A 11 -11.27 -4.74 -6.40
CA PRO A 11 -11.14 -3.47 -5.67
C PRO A 11 -12.24 -3.28 -4.63
N LEU A 12 -11.99 -2.48 -3.59
CA LEU A 12 -12.95 -2.25 -2.50
C LEU A 12 -14.24 -1.55 -2.94
N ASP A 13 -14.15 -0.73 -3.98
CA ASP A 13 -15.26 0.03 -4.56
C ASP A 13 -16.01 -0.75 -5.65
N ASP A 14 -15.56 -1.96 -6.01
CA ASP A 14 -16.35 -2.85 -6.85
C ASP A 14 -17.58 -3.35 -6.04
N PRO A 15 -18.81 -3.23 -6.58
CA PRO A 15 -20.03 -3.63 -5.88
C PRO A 15 -20.09 -5.14 -5.57
N ASN A 16 -19.33 -5.97 -6.28
CA ASN A 16 -19.25 -7.41 -6.06
C ASN A 16 -18.04 -7.82 -5.21
N SER A 17 -17.27 -6.84 -4.70
CA SER A 17 -16.09 -7.11 -3.89
C SER A 17 -16.43 -7.81 -2.57
N GLY A 18 -17.62 -7.55 -2.03
CA GLY A 18 -18.01 -7.98 -0.68
C GLY A 18 -17.38 -7.15 0.43
N PHE A 19 -16.80 -5.97 0.11
CA PHE A 19 -16.25 -5.09 1.12
C PHE A 19 -17.36 -4.57 2.06
N ASP A 20 -17.22 -4.90 3.34
CA ASP A 20 -18.10 -4.43 4.41
C ASP A 20 -17.39 -3.36 5.23
N LYS A 21 -18.02 -2.18 5.34
CA LYS A 21 -17.50 -1.06 6.14
C LYS A 21 -17.56 -1.32 7.64
N GLU A 22 -18.41 -2.23 8.11
CA GLU A 22 -18.42 -2.65 9.52
C GLU A 22 -17.31 -3.67 9.81
N HIS A 23 -16.78 -4.35 8.79
CA HIS A 23 -15.68 -5.33 8.91
C HIS A 23 -14.57 -5.05 7.85
N PRO A 24 -13.97 -3.86 7.84
CA PRO A 24 -13.13 -3.40 6.73
C PRO A 24 -11.79 -4.14 6.62
N PHE A 25 -11.43 -4.93 7.63
CA PHE A 25 -10.19 -5.71 7.67
C PHE A 25 -10.42 -7.16 7.30
N LYS A 26 -11.66 -7.60 7.11
CA LYS A 26 -12.00 -8.98 6.79
C LYS A 26 -11.80 -9.25 5.30
N ASP A 27 -11.36 -10.47 5.00
CA ASP A 27 -11.22 -11.03 3.64
C ASP A 27 -10.55 -10.07 2.64
N ARG A 28 -9.47 -9.42 3.07
CA ARG A 28 -8.66 -8.51 2.25
C ARG A 28 -7.68 -9.29 1.39
N ASP A 29 -7.09 -8.62 0.39
CA ASP A 29 -5.93 -9.16 -0.33
C ASP A 29 -4.90 -9.69 0.69
N PRO A 30 -4.40 -10.93 0.55
CA PRO A 30 -3.48 -11.52 1.53
C PRO A 30 -2.24 -10.66 1.84
N ARG A 31 -1.78 -9.84 0.89
CA ARG A 31 -0.67 -8.91 1.10
C ARG A 31 -1.01 -7.77 2.05
N PHE A 32 -2.28 -7.44 2.26
CA PHE A 32 -2.71 -6.47 3.28
C PHE A 32 -2.23 -6.90 4.66
N TYR A 33 -2.45 -8.16 5.04
CA TYR A 33 -2.05 -8.71 6.34
C TYR A 33 -0.55 -8.94 6.47
N HIS A 34 0.17 -9.00 5.35
CA HIS A 34 1.63 -9.03 5.33
C HIS A 34 2.23 -7.62 5.45
N ASP A 35 1.69 -6.63 4.75
CA ASP A 35 2.33 -5.33 4.60
C ASP A 35 1.89 -4.30 5.65
N ILE A 36 0.66 -4.44 6.17
CA ILE A 36 -0.05 -3.40 6.94
C ILE A 36 -0.42 -3.90 8.33
N VAL A 37 -0.12 -3.06 9.33
CA VAL A 37 -0.69 -3.17 10.68
C VAL A 37 -1.96 -2.35 10.74
N PHE A 38 -3.02 -2.96 11.27
CA PHE A 38 -4.33 -2.34 11.43
C PHE A 38 -4.81 -2.46 12.88
N ASP A 39 -6.00 -1.92 13.16
CA ASP A 39 -6.54 -1.88 14.53
C ASP A 39 -6.75 -3.26 15.13
N GLY A 40 -6.40 -3.42 16.40
CA GLY A 40 -6.48 -4.70 17.10
C GLY A 40 -5.35 -5.67 16.80
N PHE A 41 -4.46 -5.36 15.86
CA PHE A 41 -3.31 -6.22 15.54
C PHE A 41 -2.42 -6.42 16.77
N LYS A 42 -2.12 -7.68 17.11
CA LYS A 42 -1.18 -8.01 18.19
C LYS A 42 0.25 -7.76 17.72
N TYR A 43 0.86 -6.69 18.20
CA TYR A 43 2.18 -6.28 17.71
C TYR A 43 3.32 -6.73 18.64
N VAL A 44 3.09 -6.77 19.95
CA VAL A 44 4.10 -7.16 20.94
C VAL A 44 3.91 -8.61 21.38
N ASN A 45 4.99 -9.39 21.28
CA ASN A 45 4.98 -10.81 21.60
C ASN A 45 5.45 -11.10 23.03
N ALA A 46 6.46 -10.36 23.49
CA ALA A 46 7.05 -10.50 24.81
C ALA A 46 6.06 -10.19 25.95
N ALA A 47 6.43 -10.63 27.15
CA ALA A 47 5.76 -10.20 28.37
C ALA A 47 5.96 -8.69 28.58
N MET A 48 4.93 -8.01 29.08
CA MET A 48 4.94 -6.58 29.35
C MET A 48 4.52 -6.35 30.80
N GLY A 49 4.96 -5.23 31.37
CA GLY A 49 4.44 -4.79 32.66
C GLY A 49 2.96 -4.42 32.56
N ALA A 50 2.21 -4.59 33.64
CA ALA A 50 0.76 -4.31 33.66
C ALA A 50 0.40 -2.87 33.23
N THR A 51 1.29 -1.91 33.47
CA THR A 51 1.10 -0.51 33.06
C THR A 51 1.19 -0.29 31.56
N ASP A 52 1.85 -1.20 30.83
CA ASP A 52 2.13 -1.07 29.39
C ASP A 52 1.31 -2.06 28.56
N GLU A 53 0.61 -3.01 29.18
CA GLU A 53 -0.12 -4.10 28.53
C GLU A 53 -1.15 -3.60 27.49
N TYR A 54 -1.70 -2.40 27.69
CA TYR A 54 -2.61 -1.73 26.75
C TYR A 54 -1.98 -1.47 25.36
N LEU A 55 -0.65 -1.54 25.23
CA LEU A 55 0.08 -1.38 23.97
C LEU A 55 0.25 -2.70 23.21
N ARG A 56 -0.11 -3.86 23.79
CA ARG A 56 0.06 -5.17 23.15
C ARG A 56 -0.70 -5.29 21.83
N TYR A 57 -1.90 -4.72 21.79
CA TYR A 57 -2.77 -4.67 20.61
C TYR A 57 -2.86 -3.23 20.10
N CYS A 58 -2.67 -3.06 18.79
CA CYS A 58 -2.63 -1.73 18.20
C CYS A 58 -3.97 -0.99 18.36
N SER A 59 -3.93 0.25 18.87
CA SER A 59 -5.10 1.12 19.03
C SER A 59 -5.08 2.24 18.00
N LEU A 60 -5.51 1.90 16.79
CA LEU A 60 -5.46 2.70 15.56
C LEU A 60 -6.83 3.28 15.13
N TYR A 61 -7.90 2.96 15.86
CA TYR A 61 -9.20 3.63 15.77
C TYR A 61 -9.11 5.12 16.12
N THR A 62 -10.09 5.91 15.69
CA THR A 62 -10.13 7.36 15.90
C THR A 62 -10.06 7.71 17.40
N GLY A 63 -9.08 8.54 17.78
CA GLY A 63 -8.84 8.89 19.19
C GLY A 63 -8.05 7.86 20.00
N GLY A 64 -7.70 6.71 19.42
CA GLY A 64 -6.87 5.69 20.06
C GLY A 64 -5.46 6.20 20.40
N VAL A 65 -4.81 5.56 21.38
CA VAL A 65 -3.50 5.98 21.89
C VAL A 65 -2.39 5.97 20.82
N MET A 66 -2.52 5.16 19.77
CA MET A 66 -1.57 5.10 18.65
C MET A 66 -1.95 6.01 17.47
N ARG A 67 -2.87 6.98 17.69
CA ARG A 67 -3.29 7.99 16.71
C ARG A 67 -2.82 9.42 17.01
N ALA A 68 -1.97 9.60 18.02
CA ALA A 68 -1.38 10.90 18.35
C ALA A 68 -0.66 11.50 17.13
N THR A 69 -1.02 12.74 16.75
CA THR A 69 -0.55 13.36 15.50
C THR A 69 0.96 13.64 15.49
N ALA A 70 1.56 13.85 16.66
CA ALA A 70 2.96 14.24 16.78
C ALA A 70 3.95 13.08 16.57
N ASN A 71 3.59 11.86 16.97
CA ASN A 71 4.54 10.74 17.04
C ASN A 71 3.91 9.35 16.80
N ALA A 72 2.67 9.28 16.31
CA ALA A 72 1.98 8.02 16.03
C ALA A 72 1.28 8.03 14.66
N SER A 73 0.36 7.08 14.43
CA SER A 73 -0.27 6.95 13.12
C SER A 73 -1.20 8.13 12.82
N ARG A 74 -0.98 8.79 11.69
CA ARG A 74 -1.88 9.82 11.16
C ARG A 74 -2.99 9.24 10.27
N THR A 75 -2.93 7.95 9.95
CA THR A 75 -3.74 7.33 8.88
C THR A 75 -4.66 6.21 9.35
N GLY A 76 -4.47 5.70 10.59
CA GLY A 76 -5.16 4.50 11.07
C GLY A 76 -4.45 3.20 10.74
N TYR A 77 -3.21 3.28 10.25
CA TYR A 77 -2.40 2.13 9.88
C TYR A 77 -0.92 2.34 10.24
N PHE A 78 -0.19 1.25 10.44
CA PHE A 78 1.27 1.23 10.33
C PHE A 78 1.74 0.32 9.19
N ILE A 79 3.02 0.42 8.87
CA ILE A 79 3.69 -0.44 7.89
C ILE A 79 4.46 -1.53 8.64
N GLN A 80 4.55 -2.74 8.09
CA GLN A 80 5.39 -3.81 8.63
C GLN A 80 6.21 -4.56 7.58
N LYS A 81 5.95 -4.37 6.27
CA LYS A 81 6.56 -5.15 5.17
C LYS A 81 8.08 -5.34 5.25
N LEU A 82 8.83 -4.32 5.67
CA LEU A 82 10.30 -4.30 5.68
C LEU A 82 10.90 -4.34 7.09
N VAL A 83 10.05 -4.48 8.11
CA VAL A 83 10.42 -4.37 9.52
C VAL A 83 9.78 -5.55 10.27
N PRO A 84 10.58 -6.47 10.85
CA PRO A 84 10.00 -7.58 11.60
C PRO A 84 9.23 -7.04 12.81
N HIS A 85 8.12 -7.70 13.18
CA HIS A 85 7.26 -7.20 14.26
C HIS A 85 7.99 -7.14 15.61
N THR A 86 9.04 -7.96 15.78
CA THR A 86 9.90 -7.97 16.96
C THR A 86 10.82 -6.75 17.08
N ALA A 87 10.88 -5.88 16.07
CA ALA A 87 11.59 -4.60 16.12
C ALA A 87 10.78 -3.54 16.89
N ASN A 88 10.39 -3.87 18.12
CA ASN A 88 9.71 -2.98 19.07
C ASN A 88 10.39 -3.05 20.45
N LYS A 89 10.05 -2.11 21.35
CA LYS A 89 10.75 -1.91 22.64
C LYS A 89 10.82 -3.16 23.51
N TYR A 90 9.77 -3.98 23.47
CA TYR A 90 9.60 -5.11 24.37
C TYR A 90 10.18 -6.40 23.80
N ASP A 91 10.02 -6.63 22.49
CA ASP A 91 10.63 -7.77 21.80
C ASP A 91 12.13 -7.56 21.53
N GLY A 92 12.56 -6.30 21.37
CA GLY A 92 13.96 -5.89 21.44
C GLY A 92 14.83 -6.28 20.25
N ALA A 93 14.28 -6.69 19.10
CA ALA A 93 15.09 -7.11 17.95
C ALA A 93 15.90 -5.97 17.31
N TYR A 94 15.53 -4.70 17.55
CA TYR A 94 16.30 -3.54 17.10
C TYR A 94 17.48 -3.19 18.02
N ASN A 95 17.63 -3.86 19.16
CA ASN A 95 18.77 -3.64 20.05
C ASN A 95 20.08 -4.02 19.34
N TRP A 96 21.20 -3.48 19.83
CA TRP A 96 22.52 -3.69 19.22
C TRP A 96 22.84 -5.17 18.96
N SER A 97 22.48 -6.06 19.89
CA SER A 97 22.69 -7.51 19.77
C SER A 97 21.81 -8.18 18.71
N GLY A 98 20.68 -7.58 18.34
CA GLY A 98 19.76 -8.10 17.32
C GLY A 98 20.30 -7.96 15.90
N ASN A 99 21.27 -7.05 15.68
CA ASN A 99 21.94 -6.84 14.40
C ASN A 99 20.96 -6.79 13.22
N LEU A 100 19.90 -6.00 13.35
CA LEU A 100 18.80 -5.98 12.40
C LEU A 100 19.26 -5.38 11.06
N HIS A 101 19.13 -6.17 9.99
CA HIS A 101 19.38 -5.75 8.61
C HIS A 101 18.10 -5.85 7.78
N THR A 102 17.85 -4.84 6.96
CA THR A 102 16.77 -4.85 5.97
C THR A 102 17.37 -4.96 4.58
N TYR A 103 16.97 -5.97 3.81
CA TYR A 103 17.36 -6.13 2.41
C TYR A 103 16.25 -5.60 1.51
N LEU A 104 16.47 -4.44 0.90
CA LEU A 104 15.55 -3.87 -0.08
C LEU A 104 16.05 -4.19 -1.50
N PRO A 105 15.40 -5.08 -2.26
CA PRO A 105 15.83 -5.39 -3.62
C PRO A 105 15.60 -4.19 -4.55
N TYR A 106 16.62 -3.80 -5.31
CA TYR A 106 16.48 -2.81 -6.38
C TYR A 106 15.62 -3.31 -7.55
N MET A 107 15.68 -4.62 -7.81
CA MET A 107 14.88 -5.29 -8.82
C MET A 107 14.52 -6.69 -8.32
N ARG A 108 13.30 -7.13 -8.56
CA ARG A 108 12.85 -8.50 -8.28
C ARG A 108 11.93 -8.99 -9.37
N LEU A 109 11.79 -10.31 -9.47
CA LEU A 109 11.05 -10.95 -10.56
C LEU A 109 9.59 -10.45 -10.69
N ALA A 110 8.94 -10.07 -9.59
CA ALA A 110 7.60 -9.51 -9.65
C ALA A 110 7.53 -8.18 -10.40
N ASP A 111 8.53 -7.31 -10.22
CA ASP A 111 8.61 -6.05 -10.96
C ASP A 111 8.75 -6.31 -12.46
N ILE A 112 9.55 -7.32 -12.85
CA ILE A 112 9.69 -7.76 -14.26
C ILE A 112 8.34 -8.22 -14.83
N TYR A 113 7.59 -9.04 -14.09
CA TYR A 113 6.24 -9.45 -14.52
C TYR A 113 5.29 -8.27 -14.68
N LEU A 114 5.35 -7.28 -13.80
CA LEU A 114 4.49 -6.10 -13.84
C LEU A 114 4.86 -5.15 -14.99
N MET A 115 6.16 -4.91 -15.22
CA MET A 115 6.63 -4.14 -16.37
C MET A 115 6.24 -4.81 -17.68
N TYR A 116 6.38 -6.14 -17.77
CA TYR A 116 5.92 -6.92 -18.91
C TYR A 116 4.41 -6.80 -19.12
N ALA A 117 3.62 -6.97 -18.05
CA ALA A 117 2.17 -6.86 -18.11
C ALA A 117 1.73 -5.48 -18.58
N GLU A 118 2.33 -4.41 -18.06
CA GLU A 118 2.03 -3.04 -18.45
C GLU A 118 2.35 -2.77 -19.94
N ALA A 119 3.53 -3.19 -20.39
CA ALA A 119 3.92 -3.02 -21.79
C ALA A 119 2.99 -3.77 -22.75
N CYS A 120 2.62 -5.01 -22.41
CA CYS A 120 1.69 -5.80 -23.21
C CYS A 120 0.27 -5.24 -23.18
N ALA A 121 -0.19 -4.77 -22.03
CA ALA A 121 -1.51 -4.15 -21.85
C ALA A 121 -1.66 -2.88 -22.70
N ALA A 122 -0.61 -2.05 -22.76
CA ALA A 122 -0.62 -0.82 -23.55
C ALA A 122 -0.86 -1.06 -25.05
N VAL A 123 -0.46 -2.22 -25.57
CA VAL A 123 -0.60 -2.57 -26.99
C VAL A 123 -1.85 -3.41 -27.27
N GLY A 124 -2.12 -4.43 -26.44
CA GLY A 124 -3.14 -5.45 -26.72
C GLY A 124 -4.08 -5.76 -25.55
N GLY A 125 -4.10 -4.92 -24.51
CA GLY A 125 -4.89 -5.15 -23.31
C GLY A 125 -4.56 -6.46 -22.60
N ALA A 126 -5.56 -7.03 -21.93
CA ALA A 126 -5.39 -8.24 -21.11
C ALA A 126 -4.79 -9.43 -21.88
N ALA A 127 -5.19 -9.59 -23.15
CA ALA A 127 -4.70 -10.64 -24.05
C ALA A 127 -3.36 -10.29 -24.72
N GLY A 128 -2.86 -9.06 -24.58
CA GLY A 128 -1.58 -8.62 -25.11
C GLY A 128 -0.44 -9.53 -24.65
N LYS A 129 0.47 -9.87 -25.55
CA LYS A 129 1.52 -10.86 -25.31
C LYS A 129 2.71 -10.62 -26.25
N ALA A 130 3.93 -10.78 -25.73
CA ALA A 130 5.14 -10.77 -26.56
C ALA A 130 5.32 -12.11 -27.30
N THR A 131 5.97 -12.08 -28.46
CA THR A 131 6.22 -13.29 -29.28
C THR A 131 7.16 -14.29 -28.62
N ASN A 132 8.01 -13.83 -27.69
CA ASN A 132 9.05 -14.62 -27.02
C ASN A 132 8.73 -14.94 -25.54
N PHE A 133 7.53 -14.64 -25.05
CA PHE A 133 7.12 -14.98 -23.69
C PHE A 133 5.75 -15.64 -23.66
N GLY A 134 5.59 -16.70 -22.86
CA GLY A 134 4.41 -17.58 -22.91
C GLY A 134 3.12 -16.97 -22.38
N LYS A 135 3.19 -15.91 -21.57
CA LYS A 135 2.03 -15.36 -20.83
C LYS A 135 1.49 -14.09 -21.48
N THR A 136 0.18 -13.92 -21.42
CA THR A 136 -0.46 -12.62 -21.69
C THR A 136 -0.19 -11.63 -20.56
N ALA A 137 -0.57 -10.37 -20.75
CA ALA A 137 -0.51 -9.35 -19.72
C ALA A 137 -1.28 -9.77 -18.45
N GLU A 138 -2.50 -10.31 -18.63
CA GLU A 138 -3.28 -10.88 -17.55
C GLU A 138 -2.56 -12.08 -16.89
N GLY A 139 -2.03 -13.00 -17.69
CA GLY A 139 -1.34 -14.18 -17.17
C GLY A 139 -0.08 -13.82 -16.36
N ALA A 140 0.58 -12.71 -16.68
CA ALA A 140 1.70 -12.18 -15.91
C ALA A 140 1.25 -11.67 -14.53
N ILE A 141 0.17 -10.88 -14.46
CA ILE A 141 -0.43 -10.43 -13.19
C ILE A 141 -0.90 -11.62 -12.35
N ASN A 142 -1.65 -12.55 -12.96
CA ASN A 142 -2.19 -13.70 -12.24
C ASN A 142 -1.08 -14.64 -11.73
N THR A 143 0.11 -14.62 -12.31
CA THR A 143 1.28 -15.33 -11.75
C THR A 143 1.65 -14.79 -10.36
N LEU A 144 1.57 -13.47 -10.14
CA LEU A 144 1.84 -12.84 -8.85
C LEU A 144 0.70 -13.06 -7.86
N ARG A 145 -0.55 -12.92 -8.33
CA ARG A 145 -1.73 -13.16 -7.51
C ARG A 145 -1.81 -14.60 -7.00
N ASN A 146 -1.50 -15.58 -7.86
CA ASN A 146 -1.39 -16.99 -7.47
C ASN A 146 -0.38 -17.23 -6.35
N ARG A 147 0.78 -16.56 -6.39
CA ARG A 147 1.83 -16.72 -5.36
C ARG A 147 1.31 -16.39 -3.96
N VAL A 148 0.43 -15.40 -3.85
CA VAL A 148 -0.10 -14.92 -2.56
C VAL A 148 -1.50 -15.45 -2.24
N GLY A 149 -2.10 -16.24 -3.14
CA GLY A 149 -3.48 -16.70 -2.99
C GLY A 149 -4.53 -15.61 -3.17
N ALA A 150 -4.22 -14.53 -3.88
CA ALA A 150 -5.20 -13.51 -4.25
C ALA A 150 -6.02 -13.96 -5.47
N GLY A 151 -7.30 -13.59 -5.49
CA GLY A 151 -8.18 -13.88 -6.63
C GLY A 151 -7.71 -13.20 -7.92
N HIS A 152 -7.92 -13.88 -9.05
CA HIS A 152 -7.48 -13.41 -10.37
C HIS A 152 -8.18 -12.10 -10.76
N VAL A 153 -7.63 -11.42 -11.77
CA VAL A 153 -8.29 -10.24 -12.34
C VAL A 153 -9.66 -10.66 -12.90
N SER A 154 -10.72 -9.98 -12.49
CA SER A 154 -12.08 -10.30 -12.94
C SER A 154 -12.28 -9.99 -14.42
N ALA A 155 -13.11 -10.79 -15.10
CA ALA A 155 -13.45 -10.61 -16.51
C ALA A 155 -14.04 -9.21 -16.81
N SER A 156 -14.68 -8.58 -15.82
CA SER A 156 -15.21 -7.22 -15.91
C SER A 156 -14.13 -6.14 -16.11
N TYR A 157 -12.88 -6.45 -15.75
CA TYR A 157 -11.72 -5.59 -15.97
C TYR A 157 -10.91 -6.02 -17.20
N THR A 158 -10.77 -7.32 -17.46
CA THR A 158 -9.99 -7.81 -18.61
C THR A 158 -10.68 -7.56 -19.96
N GLY A 159 -12.02 -7.45 -19.97
CA GLY A 159 -12.81 -7.11 -21.16
C GLY A 159 -12.74 -5.64 -21.60
N ASP A 160 -12.15 -4.76 -20.79
CA ASP A 160 -11.99 -3.33 -21.10
C ASP A 160 -10.53 -2.91 -20.90
N ASN A 161 -9.87 -2.49 -21.98
CA ASN A 161 -8.44 -2.16 -21.93
C ASN A 161 -8.10 -1.05 -20.91
N ARG A 162 -8.98 -0.05 -20.75
CA ARG A 162 -8.73 1.05 -19.81
C ARG A 162 -8.80 0.53 -18.37
N LYS A 163 -9.83 -0.25 -18.05
CA LYS A 163 -9.98 -0.88 -16.74
C LYS A 163 -8.83 -1.85 -16.45
N PHE A 164 -8.40 -2.60 -17.44
CA PHE A 164 -7.28 -3.53 -17.28
C PHE A 164 -5.96 -2.79 -16.99
N ILE A 165 -5.68 -1.68 -17.68
CA ILE A 165 -4.49 -0.86 -17.39
C ILE A 165 -4.55 -0.31 -15.97
N ASP A 166 -5.71 0.14 -15.49
CA ASP A 166 -5.86 0.60 -14.12
C ASP A 166 -5.67 -0.54 -13.10
N GLU A 167 -6.09 -1.76 -13.43
CA GLU A 167 -5.78 -2.95 -12.63
C GLU A 167 -4.29 -3.30 -12.62
N VAL A 168 -3.58 -3.16 -13.75
CA VAL A 168 -2.12 -3.32 -13.80
C VAL A 168 -1.44 -2.32 -12.87
N ARG A 169 -1.89 -1.05 -12.90
CA ARG A 169 -1.37 0.01 -12.03
C ARG A 169 -1.66 -0.25 -10.55
N ARG A 170 -2.86 -0.77 -10.24
CA ARG A 170 -3.25 -1.16 -8.87
C ARG A 170 -2.41 -2.33 -8.37
N GLU A 171 -2.26 -3.38 -9.19
CA GLU A 171 -1.45 -4.55 -8.85
C GLU A 171 -0.01 -4.15 -8.57
N ARG A 172 0.57 -3.27 -9.41
CA ARG A 172 1.90 -2.73 -9.21
C ARG A 172 2.01 -1.95 -7.90
N ALA A 173 1.01 -1.15 -7.56
CA ALA A 173 0.98 -0.38 -6.31
C ALA A 173 0.94 -1.26 -5.05
N VAL A 174 0.21 -2.38 -5.11
CA VAL A 174 0.08 -3.34 -4.01
C VAL A 174 1.34 -4.18 -3.88
N GLU A 175 1.77 -4.79 -4.99
CA GLU A 175 2.90 -5.71 -5.00
C GLU A 175 4.19 -5.01 -4.55
N LEU A 176 4.47 -3.82 -5.08
CA LEU A 176 5.69 -3.03 -4.83
C LEU A 176 5.50 -1.96 -3.74
N SER A 177 4.48 -2.10 -2.90
CA SER A 177 4.23 -1.19 -1.78
C SER A 177 5.47 -1.05 -0.90
N PHE A 178 5.77 0.18 -0.47
CA PHE A 178 6.92 0.52 0.40
C PHE A 178 8.32 0.20 -0.15
N GLU A 179 8.43 -0.15 -1.44
CA GLU A 179 9.71 -0.50 -2.08
C GLU A 179 10.30 0.64 -2.95
N GLY A 180 9.78 1.86 -2.82
CA GLY A 180 10.33 3.05 -3.50
C GLY A 180 9.83 3.34 -4.92
N PHE A 181 8.94 2.50 -5.48
CA PHE A 181 8.49 2.64 -6.88
C PHE A 181 7.38 3.68 -7.10
N ARG A 182 6.49 3.87 -6.11
CA ARG A 182 5.21 4.56 -6.32
C ARG A 182 5.35 6.01 -6.81
N PHE A 183 6.38 6.73 -6.38
CA PHE A 183 6.62 8.10 -6.84
C PHE A 183 6.94 8.14 -8.34
N ASN A 184 7.92 7.34 -8.77
CA ASN A 184 8.35 7.26 -10.17
C ASN A 184 7.23 6.72 -11.08
N ASP A 185 6.44 5.77 -10.58
CA ASP A 185 5.26 5.26 -11.30
C ASP A 185 4.22 6.35 -11.57
N LEU A 186 3.88 7.15 -10.55
CA LEU A 186 2.93 8.26 -10.73
C LEU A 186 3.50 9.36 -11.62
N GLN A 187 4.81 9.60 -11.56
CA GLN A 187 5.49 10.58 -12.41
C GLN A 187 5.42 10.17 -13.89
N ARG A 188 5.84 8.95 -14.24
CA ARG A 188 5.85 8.46 -15.63
C ARG A 188 4.45 8.25 -16.22
N TRP A 189 3.44 8.01 -15.38
CA TRP A 189 2.05 7.93 -15.83
C TRP A 189 1.35 9.29 -15.92
N LEU A 190 2.02 10.38 -15.55
CA LEU A 190 1.41 11.71 -15.47
C LEU A 190 0.19 11.75 -14.52
N LEU A 191 0.28 11.01 -13.41
CA LEU A 191 -0.78 10.89 -12.40
C LEU A 191 -0.41 11.58 -11.08
N LEU A 192 0.81 12.11 -10.95
CA LEU A 192 1.32 12.72 -9.72
C LEU A 192 0.45 13.91 -9.25
N THR A 193 -0.11 14.66 -10.19
CA THR A 193 -0.97 15.85 -9.97
C THR A 193 -2.45 15.52 -9.89
N GLU A 194 -2.86 14.29 -10.20
CA GLU A 194 -4.25 13.93 -10.43
C GLU A 194 -4.91 13.35 -9.18
N TYR A 195 -6.23 13.56 -9.06
CA TYR A 195 -7.04 12.83 -8.09
C TYR A 195 -7.16 11.36 -8.54
N PRO A 196 -7.14 10.37 -7.61
CA PRO A 196 -7.01 10.50 -6.16
C PRO A 196 -5.56 10.56 -5.65
N TYR A 197 -4.56 10.50 -6.53
CA TYR A 197 -3.15 10.32 -6.16
C TYR A 197 -2.52 11.52 -5.44
N ASN A 198 -3.00 12.73 -5.71
CA ASN A 198 -2.55 13.96 -5.04
C ASN A 198 -3.18 14.18 -3.65
N VAL A 199 -4.18 13.37 -3.28
CA VAL A 199 -4.82 13.40 -1.95
C VAL A 199 -4.25 12.29 -1.05
N LYS A 200 -4.12 12.59 0.24
CA LYS A 200 -3.75 11.64 1.30
C LYS A 200 -4.83 11.67 2.36
N THR A 201 -5.40 10.50 2.62
CA THR A 201 -6.50 10.30 3.56
C THR A 201 -6.03 9.54 4.80
N SER A 202 -6.81 9.70 5.86
CA SER A 202 -6.84 8.87 7.04
C SER A 202 -8.10 8.03 6.99
N GLN A 203 -8.03 6.82 7.52
CA GLN A 203 -9.21 6.04 7.83
C GLN A 203 -9.63 6.34 9.27
N GLU A 204 -10.84 6.85 9.42
CA GLU A 204 -11.48 7.15 10.70
C GLU A 204 -12.59 6.14 10.96
N PHE A 205 -12.70 5.69 12.21
CA PHE A 205 -13.71 4.76 12.69
C PHE A 205 -13.69 4.66 14.21
N ASP A 206 -14.80 4.24 14.77
CA ASP A 206 -14.93 3.91 16.18
C ASP A 206 -14.74 2.41 16.39
N ARG A 207 -13.86 2.05 17.33
CA ARG A 207 -13.72 0.67 17.78
C ARG A 207 -14.96 0.28 18.60
N VAL A 208 -15.57 -0.84 18.23
CA VAL A 208 -16.72 -1.41 18.96
C VAL A 208 -16.26 -2.52 19.90
N GLU A 209 -15.29 -3.34 19.47
CA GLU A 209 -14.80 -4.46 20.25
C GLU A 209 -13.92 -4.05 21.44
N ASN A 210 -14.01 -4.77 22.55
CA ASN A 210 -13.17 -4.55 23.72
C ASN A 210 -11.84 -5.30 23.62
N GLU A 211 -10.95 -5.12 24.60
CA GLU A 211 -9.63 -5.78 24.61
C GLU A 211 -9.71 -7.31 24.65
N ASP A 212 -10.74 -7.87 25.28
CA ASP A 212 -10.88 -9.32 25.40
C ASP A 212 -11.21 -9.97 24.05
N PHE A 213 -11.95 -9.28 23.17
CA PHE A 213 -12.16 -9.73 21.80
C PHE A 213 -10.83 -10.05 21.10
N TYR A 214 -9.87 -9.12 21.16
CA TYR A 214 -8.59 -9.24 20.46
C TYR A 214 -7.66 -10.30 21.08
N LYS A 215 -7.92 -10.75 22.31
CA LYS A 215 -7.17 -11.85 22.94
C LYS A 215 -7.61 -13.22 22.45
N SER A 216 -8.85 -13.34 21.97
CA SER A 216 -9.47 -14.64 21.64
C SER A 216 -9.93 -14.75 20.20
N ASN A 217 -9.95 -13.65 19.45
CA ASN A 217 -10.41 -13.61 18.06
C ASN A 217 -9.36 -12.96 17.15
N ASP A 218 -9.43 -13.27 15.87
CA ASP A 218 -8.60 -12.63 14.86
C ASP A 218 -9.05 -11.16 14.70
N PRO A 219 -8.15 -10.17 14.83
CA PRO A 219 -8.51 -8.75 14.69
C PRO A 219 -9.12 -8.42 13.32
N LYS A 220 -8.91 -9.24 12.28
CA LYS A 220 -9.54 -9.03 10.97
C LYS A 220 -11.07 -9.17 11.03
N ASP A 221 -11.59 -9.92 11.99
CA ASP A 221 -13.02 -10.17 12.18
C ASP A 221 -13.68 -9.13 13.11
N ALA A 222 -12.93 -8.16 13.63
CA ALA A 222 -13.46 -7.13 14.52
C ALA A 222 -14.48 -6.25 13.80
N ARG A 223 -15.61 -5.98 14.48
CA ARG A 223 -16.59 -5.00 14.05
C ARG A 223 -16.15 -3.59 14.44
N ILE A 224 -16.44 -2.63 13.56
CA ILE A 224 -16.25 -1.20 13.81
C ILE A 224 -17.51 -0.41 13.47
N ALA A 225 -17.55 0.86 13.90
CA ALA A 225 -18.61 1.80 13.53
C ALA A 225 -18.03 3.04 12.85
N ASN A 226 -18.88 3.78 12.14
CA ASN A 226 -18.56 5.11 11.58
C ASN A 226 -17.32 5.15 10.66
N PHE A 227 -17.10 4.09 9.87
CA PHE A 227 -15.97 4.00 8.95
C PHE A 227 -16.03 5.04 7.84
N THR A 228 -15.13 6.02 7.91
CA THR A 228 -15.09 7.18 6.99
C THR A 228 -13.67 7.54 6.61
N GLU A 229 -13.49 8.06 5.40
CA GLU A 229 -12.21 8.63 4.98
C GLU A 229 -12.16 10.12 5.27
N LYS A 230 -11.06 10.57 5.88
CA LYS A 230 -10.80 11.99 6.14
C LYS A 230 -9.55 12.44 5.42
N GLN A 231 -9.64 13.51 4.63
CA GLN A 231 -8.45 14.10 4.02
C GLN A 231 -7.49 14.65 5.09
N ILE A 232 -6.22 14.26 5.02
CA ILE A 232 -5.15 14.79 5.87
C ILE A 232 -4.36 15.84 5.10
N VAL A 233 -4.00 15.53 3.84
CA VAL A 233 -3.15 16.38 3.00
C VAL A 233 -3.64 16.32 1.56
N LYS A 234 -3.77 17.48 0.92
CA LYS A 234 -3.82 17.60 -0.54
C LYS A 234 -2.49 18.20 -0.99
N ARG A 235 -1.75 17.46 -1.81
CA ARG A 235 -0.48 17.95 -2.36
C ARG A 235 -0.79 18.88 -3.53
N LEU A 236 -0.40 20.14 -3.41
CA LEU A 236 -0.59 21.15 -4.45
C LEU A 236 0.56 21.09 -5.47
N LEU A 237 0.64 19.96 -6.17
CA LEU A 237 1.62 19.75 -7.24
C LEU A 237 1.03 20.25 -8.56
N GLY A 238 1.80 21.04 -9.30
CA GLY A 238 1.58 21.35 -10.71
C GLY A 238 2.63 20.74 -11.64
N VAL A 239 2.55 21.06 -12.94
CA VAL A 239 3.36 20.47 -14.03
C VAL A 239 4.87 20.50 -13.75
N LYS A 240 5.40 21.56 -13.13
CA LYS A 240 6.84 21.66 -12.80
C LYS A 240 7.35 20.52 -11.90
N HIS A 241 6.49 19.94 -11.06
CA HIS A 241 6.88 18.89 -10.10
C HIS A 241 7.02 17.50 -10.73
N TYR A 242 6.79 17.36 -12.05
CA TYR A 242 7.25 16.19 -12.79
C TYR A 242 8.78 16.17 -12.96
N TRP A 243 9.46 17.28 -12.66
CA TRP A 243 10.91 17.37 -12.62
C TRP A 243 11.35 17.92 -11.27
N PHE A 244 12.49 17.44 -10.76
CA PHE A 244 13.13 18.11 -9.63
C PHE A 244 13.87 19.36 -10.12
N PRO A 245 13.95 20.43 -9.31
CA PRO A 245 14.85 21.53 -9.65
C PRO A 245 16.29 21.01 -9.68
N LEU A 246 17.05 21.45 -10.68
CA LEU A 246 18.51 21.38 -10.67
C LEU A 246 19.03 22.33 -9.59
N LEU A 247 20.21 22.04 -9.04
CA LEU A 247 20.84 22.93 -8.05
C LEU A 247 21.14 24.29 -8.70
N GLU A 248 20.80 25.38 -8.01
CA GLU A 248 21.05 26.75 -8.50
C GLU A 248 22.53 26.98 -8.83
N SER A 249 23.43 26.40 -8.03
CA SER A 249 24.88 26.46 -8.27
C SER A 249 25.29 25.88 -9.62
N ASP A 250 24.57 24.89 -10.14
CA ASP A 250 24.94 24.17 -11.37
C ASP A 250 24.43 24.92 -12.60
N VAL A 251 23.20 25.44 -12.54
CA VAL A 251 22.58 26.20 -13.65
C VAL A 251 23.18 27.59 -13.82
N TYR A 252 23.85 28.13 -12.81
CA TYR A 252 24.58 29.40 -12.92
C TYR A 252 26.00 29.26 -13.48
N LEU A 253 26.52 28.04 -13.65
CA LEU A 253 27.86 27.84 -14.22
C LEU A 253 27.90 28.18 -15.72
N TYR A 254 26.85 27.85 -16.46
CA TYR A 254 26.78 28.01 -17.91
C TYR A 254 25.39 28.44 -18.35
N VAL A 255 25.30 29.47 -19.22
CA VAL A 255 24.02 30.00 -19.70
C VAL A 255 23.24 28.97 -20.54
N GLU A 256 23.93 28.01 -21.14
CA GLU A 256 23.37 26.93 -21.95
C GLU A 256 22.85 25.73 -21.11
N PHE A 257 23.00 25.77 -19.78
CA PHE A 257 22.47 24.74 -18.88
C PHE A 257 21.30 25.29 -18.04
N PRO A 258 20.13 25.54 -18.67
CA PRO A 258 19.00 26.16 -18.00
C PRO A 258 18.34 25.21 -16.99
N GLN A 259 17.56 25.81 -16.10
CA GLN A 259 16.73 25.09 -15.14
C GLN A 259 15.62 24.25 -15.82
N ASN A 260 15.17 23.20 -15.14
CA ASN A 260 13.99 22.43 -15.53
C ASN A 260 12.73 23.31 -15.61
N PRO A 261 11.78 23.03 -16.52
CA PRO A 261 10.62 23.89 -16.75
C PRO A 261 9.82 24.23 -15.48
N GLY A 262 9.68 25.53 -15.20
CA GLY A 262 8.86 26.07 -14.11
C GLY A 262 9.54 26.18 -12.73
N TRP A 263 10.82 25.81 -12.64
CA TRP A 263 11.67 26.05 -11.48
C TRP A 263 12.53 27.30 -11.63
#